data_AF-A0A971RAN2-F1
#
_entry.id   AF-A0A971RAN2-F1
#
_cell.length_a   1.000
_cell.length_b   1.000
_cell.length_c   1.000
_cell.angle_alpha   90.00
_cell.angle_beta   90.00
_cell.angle_gamma   90.00
#
_symmetry.space_group_name_H-M   'P 1'
#
loop_
_entity.id
_entity.type
_entity.pdbx_description
1 polymer ?
#
loop_
_entity_poly.entity_id
_entity_poly.type
_entity_poly.pdbx_seq_one_letter_code
_entity_poly.pdbx_strand_id
1 'polypeptide(L)'
;LPYGTEYFHGENRGDLRKFAHLCIDLGADIVFGHGPHVTRAVEGYKGRIIAYSLGNFCTTTGMNVTGNRGHSPILEMQVDRNGVLLGGKIHSFKMKPGAGPEPDPTNSVAQLIKKLSENDIKNNLIRILDDGTLVVTPYKEVSKSDNNTDLLWKDSTYPTKEFLIGKHTYSKDPNFVNIPSQYTGLSRENSYIQKPVLAAFEKMYADAKTDGITLRVTSASRNFYTQKYIWERKIKEYTEKYSDRTECAKRVLKYNSLPGTSRHHWGTDIDLISKQLSYWNSAQGKKAYAWLQANAHKYGFFQPYSGGRSAGHGEEKWHWSYYPLSDLYLKEYLKVVRTSDIKGFKSDFSAETFDVINNYVLGISKVSYEL
;
A
#
# COMPACT_ATOMS: atom_id res chain seq x y z
N LEU A 1 9.94 -6.56 24.69
CA LEU A 1 9.14 -7.76 25.02
C LEU A 1 10.07 -8.78 25.66
N PRO A 2 9.67 -9.39 26.78
CA PRO A 2 10.48 -10.41 27.45
C PRO A 2 10.81 -11.58 26.51
N TYR A 3 11.95 -12.21 26.75
CA TYR A 3 12.36 -13.45 26.10
C TYR A 3 12.27 -14.58 27.12
N GLY A 4 11.55 -15.65 26.77
CA GLY A 4 11.36 -16.81 27.64
C GLY A 4 10.29 -16.58 28.71
N THR A 5 10.26 -17.50 29.67
CA THR A 5 9.33 -17.49 30.80
C THR A 5 9.63 -16.34 31.76
N GLU A 6 8.64 -15.50 32.03
CA GLU A 6 8.73 -14.43 33.02
C GLU A 6 8.39 -14.95 34.42
N TYR A 7 9.11 -14.43 35.43
CA TYR A 7 8.80 -14.63 36.84
C TYR A 7 8.60 -13.28 37.52
N PHE A 8 7.62 -13.19 38.42
CA PHE A 8 7.38 -11.99 39.23
C PHE A 8 6.95 -12.40 40.63
N HIS A 9 7.66 -11.90 41.65
CA HIS A 9 7.46 -12.32 43.05
C HIS A 9 7.47 -13.84 43.27
N GLY A 10 8.31 -14.58 42.54
CA GLY A 10 8.41 -16.04 42.63
C GLY A 10 7.36 -16.80 41.80
N GLU A 11 6.34 -16.10 41.30
CA GLU A 11 5.30 -16.70 40.46
C GLU A 11 5.73 -16.79 39.01
N ASN A 12 5.52 -17.96 38.40
CA ASN A 12 5.71 -18.17 36.97
C ASN A 12 4.56 -17.53 36.19
N ARG A 13 4.88 -16.50 35.39
CA ARG A 13 3.91 -15.75 34.58
C ARG A 13 3.83 -16.24 33.13
N GLY A 14 4.52 -17.32 32.81
CA GLY A 14 4.55 -17.91 31.48
C GLY A 14 5.45 -17.16 30.50
N ASP A 15 5.46 -17.63 29.25
CA ASP A 15 6.17 -17.00 28.14
C ASP A 15 5.17 -16.25 27.27
N LEU A 16 5.22 -14.91 27.34
CA LEU A 16 4.27 -14.03 26.67
C LEU A 16 4.24 -14.24 25.15
N ARG A 17 5.40 -14.45 24.52
CA ARG A 17 5.50 -14.59 23.06
C ARG A 17 4.92 -15.92 22.63
N LYS A 18 5.34 -17.00 23.30
CA LYS A 18 4.80 -18.34 23.02
C LYS A 18 3.29 -18.40 23.20
N PHE A 19 2.77 -17.77 24.26
CA PHE A 19 1.32 -17.73 24.49
C PHE A 19 0.59 -16.98 23.37
N ALA A 20 1.07 -15.79 22.98
CA ALA A 20 0.43 -15.00 21.93
C ALA A 20 0.48 -15.68 20.56
N HIS A 21 1.61 -16.30 20.20
CA HIS A 21 1.73 -17.10 18.97
C HIS A 21 0.84 -18.34 19.02
N LEU A 22 0.75 -19.03 20.17
CA LEU A 22 -0.12 -20.19 20.34
C LEU A 22 -1.59 -19.84 20.11
N CYS A 23 -2.06 -18.67 20.56
CA CYS A 23 -3.42 -18.22 20.28
C CYS A 23 -3.70 -18.14 18.78
N ILE A 24 -2.79 -17.55 17.99
CA ILE A 24 -2.91 -17.48 16.53
C ILE A 24 -2.83 -18.90 15.92
N ASP A 25 -1.91 -19.73 16.39
CA ASP A 25 -1.73 -21.10 15.91
C ASP A 25 -2.96 -21.99 16.15
N LEU A 26 -3.75 -21.69 17.20
CA LEU A 26 -5.01 -22.37 17.52
C LEU A 26 -6.23 -21.72 16.84
N GLY A 27 -6.03 -20.73 15.98
CA GLY A 27 -7.08 -20.16 15.12
C GLY A 27 -7.61 -18.79 15.54
N ALA A 28 -6.96 -18.09 16.48
CA ALA A 28 -7.31 -16.70 16.72
C ALA A 28 -6.88 -15.81 15.54
N ASP A 29 -7.76 -14.92 15.09
CA ASP A 29 -7.44 -13.95 14.04
C ASP A 29 -6.76 -12.68 14.59
N ILE A 30 -7.01 -12.36 15.86
CA ILE A 30 -6.52 -11.17 16.54
C ILE A 30 -6.19 -11.52 17.99
N VAL A 31 -5.05 -11.05 18.49
CA VAL A 31 -4.69 -11.16 19.91
C VAL A 31 -4.49 -9.77 20.50
N PHE A 32 -5.35 -9.42 21.47
CA PHE A 32 -5.19 -8.23 22.30
C PHE A 32 -4.65 -8.60 23.68
N GLY A 33 -3.39 -8.29 23.92
CA GLY A 33 -2.78 -8.34 25.25
C GLY A 33 -3.07 -7.08 26.05
N HIS A 34 -3.28 -7.25 27.35
CA HIS A 34 -3.38 -6.15 28.30
C HIS A 34 -2.82 -6.62 29.65
N GLY A 35 -1.95 -5.83 30.27
CA GLY A 35 -1.32 -6.26 31.53
C GLY A 35 -0.39 -5.25 32.19
N PRO A 36 0.61 -4.68 31.49
CA PRO A 36 1.62 -3.85 32.15
C PRO A 36 1.22 -2.38 32.31
N HIS A 37 -0.03 -1.99 32.01
CA HIS A 37 -0.53 -0.60 32.03
C HIS A 37 0.30 0.38 31.20
N VAL A 38 1.10 -0.13 30.26
CA VAL A 38 1.91 0.65 29.33
C VAL A 38 1.75 0.06 27.94
N THR A 39 1.87 0.91 26.94
CA THR A 39 1.90 0.51 25.54
C THR A 39 3.13 -0.36 25.24
N ARG A 40 2.96 -1.43 24.46
CA ARG A 40 4.01 -2.34 23.98
C ARG A 40 3.96 -2.51 22.46
N ALA A 41 4.87 -3.32 21.94
CA ALA A 41 4.99 -3.67 20.54
C ALA A 41 3.71 -4.28 19.95
N VAL A 42 3.57 -4.13 18.63
CA VAL A 42 2.57 -4.78 17.79
C VAL A 42 3.29 -5.68 16.78
N GLU A 43 2.79 -6.89 16.60
CA GLU A 43 3.37 -7.91 15.74
C GLU A 43 2.35 -8.38 14.71
N GLY A 44 2.81 -8.54 13.46
CA GLY A 44 2.13 -9.35 12.46
C GLY A 44 2.73 -10.73 12.43
N TYR A 45 1.94 -11.75 12.78
CA TYR A 45 2.34 -13.15 12.89
C TYR A 45 1.37 -14.03 12.09
N LYS A 46 1.87 -14.81 11.12
CA LYS A 46 1.06 -15.65 10.20
C LYS A 46 -0.12 -14.90 9.57
N GLY A 47 0.11 -13.65 9.17
CA GLY A 47 -0.90 -12.79 8.57
C GLY A 47 -1.96 -12.28 9.55
N ARG A 48 -1.82 -12.53 10.86
CA ARG A 48 -2.68 -12.04 11.94
C ARG A 48 -1.97 -10.98 12.77
N ILE A 49 -2.71 -10.24 13.59
CA ILE A 49 -2.16 -9.17 14.43
C ILE A 49 -2.17 -9.52 15.91
N ILE A 50 -1.07 -9.19 16.58
CA ILE A 50 -0.89 -9.30 18.02
C ILE A 50 -0.52 -7.93 18.56
N ALA A 51 -1.36 -7.35 19.40
CA ALA A 51 -1.02 -6.15 20.17
C ALA A 51 -0.67 -6.58 21.60
N TYR A 52 0.61 -6.57 21.96
CA TYR A 52 1.05 -7.15 23.25
C TYR A 52 0.60 -6.35 24.48
N SER A 53 0.37 -5.04 24.30
CA SER A 53 -0.30 -4.19 25.28
C SER A 53 -0.63 -2.85 24.63
N LEU A 54 -1.89 -2.44 24.69
CA LEU A 54 -2.28 -1.09 24.27
C LEU A 54 -2.08 -0.07 25.39
N GLY A 55 -1.92 -0.50 26.64
CA GLY A 55 -1.79 0.42 27.77
C GLY A 55 -3.12 1.06 28.14
N ASN A 56 -3.08 2.06 29.02
CA ASN A 56 -4.30 2.66 29.54
C ASN A 56 -4.99 3.51 28.46
N PHE A 57 -6.31 3.43 28.34
CA PHE A 57 -7.08 4.27 27.42
C PHE A 57 -7.82 5.40 28.14
N CYS A 58 -8.62 5.06 29.16
CA CYS A 58 -9.35 6.03 29.97
C CYS A 58 -9.38 5.57 31.42
N THR A 59 -9.05 6.47 32.35
CA THR A 59 -9.06 6.23 33.80
C THR A 59 -9.51 7.50 34.50
N THR A 60 -10.32 7.38 35.54
CA THR A 60 -10.94 8.53 36.22
C THR A 60 -10.01 9.16 37.27
N THR A 61 -9.68 8.42 38.34
CA THR A 61 -8.72 8.83 39.39
C THR A 61 -8.01 7.59 39.95
N GLY A 62 -6.84 7.77 40.59
CA GLY A 62 -6.12 6.68 41.28
C GLY A 62 -5.08 5.90 40.46
N MET A 63 -4.87 6.22 39.18
CA MET A 63 -3.77 5.67 38.37
C MET A 63 -2.70 6.72 38.03
N ASN A 64 -1.43 6.31 38.13
CA ASN A 64 -0.30 7.14 37.70
C ASN A 64 -0.20 7.10 36.18
N VAL A 65 -0.54 8.23 35.54
CA VAL A 65 -0.50 8.42 34.08
C VAL A 65 0.71 9.25 33.63
N THR A 66 1.71 9.42 34.50
CA THR A 66 2.93 10.16 34.16
C THR A 66 3.82 9.32 33.24
N GLY A 67 4.38 9.97 32.21
CA GLY A 67 5.28 9.33 31.25
C GLY A 67 4.58 8.31 30.36
N ASN A 68 5.22 7.17 30.11
CA ASN A 68 4.71 6.12 29.22
C ASN A 68 3.42 5.44 29.69
N ARG A 69 3.04 5.60 30.97
CA ARG A 69 1.77 5.10 31.52
C ARG A 69 0.55 5.93 31.11
N GLY A 70 0.77 7.15 30.62
CA GLY A 70 -0.26 8.01 30.05
C GLY A 70 -0.41 7.86 28.54
N HIS A 71 0.26 6.91 27.90
CA HIS A 71 0.09 6.66 26.47
C HIS A 71 -1.17 5.82 26.21
N SER A 72 -1.99 6.27 25.27
CA SER A 72 -3.35 5.75 25.04
C SER A 72 -3.63 5.55 23.54
N PRO A 73 -2.95 4.61 22.88
CA PRO A 73 -3.18 4.33 21.48
C PRO A 73 -4.60 3.79 21.23
N ILE A 74 -5.19 4.19 20.11
CA ILE A 74 -6.31 3.47 19.49
C ILE A 74 -5.75 2.74 18.28
N LEU A 75 -5.93 1.41 18.25
CA LEU A 75 -5.51 0.57 17.14
C LEU A 75 -6.70 0.31 16.21
N GLU A 76 -6.67 0.94 15.04
CA GLU A 76 -7.57 0.65 13.92
C GLU A 76 -6.92 -0.41 13.02
N MET A 77 -7.71 -1.38 12.56
CA MET A 77 -7.21 -2.51 11.76
C MET A 77 -8.20 -2.85 10.66
N GLN A 78 -7.67 -3.21 9.50
CA GLN A 78 -8.43 -3.74 8.37
C GLN A 78 -8.08 -5.22 8.21
N VAL A 79 -9.08 -6.09 8.27
CA VAL A 79 -8.93 -7.53 8.13
C VAL A 79 -9.86 -8.06 7.04
N ASP A 80 -9.44 -9.10 6.32
CA ASP A 80 -10.33 -9.79 5.38
C ASP A 80 -11.29 -10.77 6.10
N ARG A 81 -12.19 -11.40 5.34
CA ARG A 81 -13.18 -12.35 5.86
C ARG A 81 -12.58 -13.60 6.53
N ASN A 82 -11.29 -13.85 6.35
CA ASN A 82 -10.56 -14.96 6.94
C ASN A 82 -9.63 -14.47 8.07
N GLY A 83 -9.76 -13.21 8.51
CA GLY A 83 -8.94 -12.63 9.57
C GLY A 83 -7.54 -12.19 9.14
N VAL A 84 -7.21 -12.23 7.84
CA VAL A 84 -5.89 -11.78 7.36
C VAL A 84 -5.80 -10.27 7.48
N LEU A 85 -4.78 -9.77 8.17
CA LEU A 85 -4.50 -8.35 8.30
C LEU A 85 -4.11 -7.74 6.96
N LEU A 86 -4.81 -6.68 6.56
CA LEU A 86 -4.60 -5.95 5.31
C LEU A 86 -3.87 -4.60 5.53
N GLY A 87 -4.07 -4.00 6.70
CA GLY A 87 -3.60 -2.66 7.02
C GLY A 87 -4.18 -2.16 8.34
N GLY A 88 -3.92 -0.90 8.67
CA GLY A 88 -4.49 -0.27 9.85
C GLY A 88 -3.80 1.04 10.21
N LYS A 89 -4.15 1.59 11.38
CA LYS A 89 -3.56 2.82 11.90
C LYS A 89 -3.54 2.83 13.42
N ILE A 90 -2.45 3.33 13.99
CA ILE A 90 -2.37 3.70 15.40
C ILE A 90 -2.68 5.19 15.52
N HIS A 91 -3.82 5.52 16.12
CA HIS A 91 -4.12 6.89 16.49
C HIS A 91 -3.53 7.16 17.87
N SER A 92 -2.73 8.23 17.96
CA SER A 92 -2.02 8.57 19.20
C SER A 92 -2.88 9.45 20.08
N PHE A 93 -3.11 9.01 21.32
CA PHE A 93 -3.68 9.85 22.39
C PHE A 93 -2.79 9.76 23.63
N LYS A 94 -2.86 10.80 24.46
CA LYS A 94 -2.25 10.82 25.79
C LYS A 94 -3.32 11.12 26.82
N MET A 95 -3.28 10.41 27.92
CA MET A 95 -4.14 10.67 29.05
C MET A 95 -3.73 11.92 29.80
N LYS A 96 -4.73 12.73 30.12
CA LYS A 96 -4.63 13.83 31.04
C LYS A 96 -5.33 13.47 32.36
N PRO A 97 -4.66 13.66 33.51
CA PRO A 97 -5.27 13.41 34.82
C PRO A 97 -6.63 14.12 34.95
N GLY A 98 -7.68 13.35 35.30
CA GLY A 98 -9.03 13.87 35.51
C GLY A 98 -9.83 14.26 34.26
N ALA A 99 -9.23 14.20 33.06
CA ALA A 99 -9.90 14.61 31.81
C ALA A 99 -10.02 13.47 30.77
N GLY A 100 -9.22 12.40 30.89
CA GLY A 100 -9.23 11.27 29.94
C GLY A 100 -8.25 11.44 28.77
N PRO A 101 -8.41 10.69 27.67
CA PRO A 101 -7.51 10.73 26.53
C PRO A 101 -7.70 12.00 25.68
N GLU A 102 -6.60 12.70 25.40
CA GLU A 102 -6.53 13.83 24.46
C GLU A 102 -5.70 13.43 23.22
N PRO A 103 -6.10 13.84 21.99
CA PRO A 103 -5.32 13.56 20.79
C PRO A 103 -3.87 14.03 20.91
N ASP A 104 -2.92 13.20 20.50
CA ASP A 104 -1.50 13.55 20.43
C ASP A 104 -1.12 13.83 18.96
N PRO A 105 -1.14 15.11 18.53
CA PRO A 105 -0.90 15.47 17.12
C PRO A 105 0.53 15.17 16.66
N THR A 106 1.45 14.89 17.60
CA THR A 106 2.84 14.53 17.29
C THR A 106 3.01 13.07 16.91
N ASN A 107 1.97 12.24 17.05
CA ASN A 107 2.01 10.79 16.86
C ASN A 107 3.08 10.09 17.71
N SER A 108 3.46 10.66 18.86
CA SER A 108 4.57 10.14 19.66
C SER A 108 4.27 8.75 20.26
N VAL A 109 3.01 8.42 20.48
CA VAL A 109 2.60 7.08 20.93
C VAL A 109 2.78 6.05 19.81
N ALA A 110 2.37 6.37 18.59
CA ALA A 110 2.61 5.52 17.42
C ALA A 110 4.11 5.31 17.18
N GLN A 111 4.92 6.36 17.28
CA GLN A 111 6.37 6.28 17.15
C GLN A 111 7.02 5.44 18.27
N LEU A 112 6.46 5.47 19.49
CA LEU A 112 6.90 4.56 20.55
C LEU A 112 6.57 3.10 20.19
N ILE A 113 5.33 2.79 19.76
CA ILE A 113 4.95 1.42 19.36
C ILE A 113 5.83 0.94 18.22
N LYS A 114 6.08 1.79 17.22
CA LYS A 114 7.03 1.54 16.13
C LYS A 114 8.38 1.11 16.68
N LYS A 115 9.02 1.96 17.51
CA LYS A 115 10.33 1.68 18.10
C LYS A 115 10.35 0.37 18.89
N LEU A 116 9.31 0.11 19.69
CA LEU A 116 9.20 -1.13 20.46
C LEU A 116 9.07 -2.34 19.53
N SER A 117 8.25 -2.25 18.49
CA SER A 117 8.01 -3.33 17.54
C SER A 117 9.26 -3.67 16.74
N GLU A 118 10.00 -2.65 16.29
CA GLU A 118 11.27 -2.79 15.56
C GLU A 118 12.37 -3.42 16.44
N ASN A 119 12.43 -3.05 17.72
CA ASN A 119 13.42 -3.61 18.65
C ASN A 119 13.09 -5.03 19.11
N ASP A 120 11.80 -5.33 19.30
CA ASP A 120 11.35 -6.54 19.98
C ASP A 120 11.04 -7.70 19.04
N ILE A 121 10.73 -7.44 17.77
CA ILE A 121 10.19 -8.46 16.85
C ILE A 121 11.05 -8.54 15.60
N LYS A 122 11.68 -9.69 15.40
CA LYS A 122 12.39 -10.00 14.15
C LYS A 122 11.38 -10.46 13.10
N ASN A 123 11.56 -10.05 11.84
CA ASN A 123 10.70 -10.43 10.72
C ASN A 123 9.20 -10.09 10.92
N ASN A 124 8.92 -8.97 11.57
CA ASN A 124 7.56 -8.50 11.78
C ASN A 124 6.85 -8.27 10.44
N LEU A 125 5.65 -8.85 10.25
CA LEU A 125 4.85 -8.58 9.05
C LEU A 125 4.26 -7.17 9.05
N ILE A 126 4.21 -6.50 10.20
CA ILE A 126 3.72 -5.13 10.33
C ILE A 126 4.90 -4.16 10.39
N ARG A 127 4.83 -3.14 9.54
CA ARG A 127 5.70 -1.96 9.61
C ARG A 127 4.88 -0.72 9.93
N ILE A 128 5.34 0.05 10.91
CA ILE A 128 4.62 1.22 11.43
C ILE A 128 5.29 2.50 10.88
N LEU A 129 4.52 3.38 10.27
CA LEU A 129 5.00 4.69 9.81
C LEU A 129 4.95 5.72 10.95
N ASP A 130 5.63 6.85 10.79
CA ASP A 130 5.72 7.88 11.86
C ASP A 130 4.36 8.53 12.17
N ASP A 131 3.39 8.45 11.25
CA ASP A 131 2.00 8.88 11.42
C ASP A 131 1.08 7.79 12.00
N GLY A 132 1.64 6.63 12.36
CA GLY A 132 0.93 5.47 12.89
C GLY A 132 0.31 4.54 11.86
N THR A 133 0.43 4.80 10.55
CA THR A 133 -0.08 3.86 9.53
C THR A 133 0.62 2.50 9.64
N LEU A 134 -0.15 1.41 9.61
CA LEU A 134 0.34 0.04 9.54
C LEU A 134 0.43 -0.42 8.08
N VAL A 135 1.63 -0.77 7.65
CA VAL A 135 1.90 -1.37 6.35
C VAL A 135 2.17 -2.86 6.57
N VAL A 136 1.36 -3.70 5.93
CA VAL A 136 1.34 -5.14 6.22
C VAL A 136 1.94 -5.91 5.05
N THR A 137 2.92 -6.76 5.38
CA THR A 137 3.50 -7.71 4.43
C THR A 137 2.48 -8.80 4.13
N PRO A 138 2.09 -8.99 2.86
CA PRO A 138 1.13 -10.01 2.46
C PRO A 138 1.60 -11.40 2.89
N TYR A 139 0.76 -12.08 3.65
CA TYR A 139 1.00 -13.44 4.10
C TYR A 139 0.21 -14.41 3.23
N LYS A 140 0.87 -15.46 2.74
CA LYS A 140 0.22 -16.60 2.10
C LYS A 140 0.50 -17.82 2.98
N GLU A 141 -0.55 -18.48 3.47
CA GLU A 141 -0.38 -19.80 4.06
C GLU A 141 0.19 -20.74 3.00
N VAL A 142 1.38 -21.25 3.26
CA VAL A 142 1.98 -22.27 2.42
C VAL A 142 1.24 -23.57 2.72
N SER A 143 0.48 -24.09 1.75
CA SER A 143 0.07 -25.50 1.79
C SER A 143 1.34 -26.35 1.92
N LYS A 144 1.30 -27.42 2.73
CA LYS A 144 2.43 -28.27 3.16
C LYS A 144 3.34 -28.92 2.07
N SER A 145 3.47 -28.37 0.86
CA SER A 145 4.28 -28.92 -0.23
C SER A 145 5.49 -28.09 -0.68
N ASP A 146 5.61 -26.80 -0.33
CA ASP A 146 6.58 -25.93 -1.02
C ASP A 146 7.67 -25.39 -0.08
N ASN A 147 8.78 -26.14 0.01
CA ASN A 147 9.97 -25.81 0.82
C ASN A 147 10.85 -24.70 0.19
N ASN A 148 10.32 -23.49 -0.02
CA ASN A 148 11.17 -22.36 -0.38
C ASN A 148 10.54 -20.97 -0.12
N THR A 149 10.27 -20.62 1.14
CA THR A 149 9.72 -19.29 1.49
C THR A 149 10.56 -18.45 2.45
N ASP A 150 11.79 -18.88 2.76
CA ASP A 150 12.75 -17.93 3.33
C ASP A 150 13.26 -17.02 2.23
N LEU A 151 13.35 -15.71 2.51
CA LEU A 151 13.97 -14.63 1.71
C LEU A 151 13.04 -13.69 0.91
N LEU A 152 11.88 -13.26 1.44
CA LEU A 152 11.16 -12.13 0.80
C LEU A 152 11.76 -10.74 1.10
N TRP A 153 12.60 -10.57 2.13
CA TRP A 153 13.31 -9.31 2.36
C TRP A 153 14.69 -9.57 3.00
N LYS A 154 15.76 -9.53 2.21
CA LYS A 154 17.14 -9.44 2.71
C LYS A 154 17.52 -7.96 2.84
N ASP A 155 17.71 -7.49 4.07
CA ASP A 155 18.60 -6.40 4.53
C ASP A 155 18.79 -5.09 3.72
N SER A 156 17.83 -4.65 2.89
CA SER A 156 17.83 -3.26 2.39
C SER A 156 16.43 -2.66 2.41
N THR A 157 16.26 -1.83 3.42
CA THR A 157 15.11 -1.03 3.83
C THR A 157 14.65 -0.05 2.74
N TYR A 158 13.35 -0.06 2.41
CA TYR A 158 12.63 0.89 1.54
C TYR A 158 12.93 0.83 0.03
N PRO A 159 11.93 1.07 -0.84
CA PRO A 159 12.18 1.21 -2.27
C PRO A 159 13.15 2.38 -2.52
N THR A 160 14.21 2.11 -3.29
CA THR A 160 15.19 3.15 -3.64
C THR A 160 14.55 4.23 -4.51
N LYS A 161 15.15 5.43 -4.56
CA LYS A 161 14.74 6.48 -5.50
C LYS A 161 14.68 5.94 -6.94
N GLU A 162 15.70 5.18 -7.35
CA GLU A 162 15.78 4.58 -8.69
C GLU A 162 14.61 3.63 -8.97
N PHE A 163 14.22 2.80 -7.99
CA PHE A 163 13.00 1.99 -8.09
C PHE A 163 11.76 2.87 -8.30
N LEU A 164 11.59 3.89 -7.46
CA LEU A 164 10.41 4.76 -7.40
C LEU A 164 10.21 5.58 -8.67
N ILE A 165 11.30 5.98 -9.34
CA ILE A 165 11.26 6.65 -10.64
C ILE A 165 11.32 5.66 -11.83
N GLY A 166 11.16 4.36 -11.57
CA GLY A 166 11.04 3.32 -12.60
C GLY A 166 12.36 2.91 -13.26
N LYS A 167 13.52 3.30 -12.73
CA LYS A 167 14.84 2.89 -13.25
C LYS A 167 15.28 1.56 -12.62
N HIS A 168 14.48 0.52 -12.81
CA HIS A 168 14.81 -0.83 -12.38
C HIS A 168 14.41 -1.88 -13.41
N THR A 169 14.90 -3.10 -13.21
CA THR A 169 14.69 -4.24 -14.11
C THR A 169 13.80 -5.27 -13.43
N TYR A 170 12.52 -5.32 -13.80
CA TYR A 170 11.52 -6.18 -13.16
C TYR A 170 11.89 -7.67 -13.13
N SER A 171 12.49 -8.18 -14.21
CA SER A 171 12.88 -9.59 -14.31
C SER A 171 13.99 -10.01 -13.34
N LYS A 172 14.69 -9.05 -12.73
CA LYS A 172 15.74 -9.28 -11.74
C LYS A 172 15.28 -9.05 -10.30
N ASP A 173 14.06 -8.54 -10.11
CA ASP A 173 13.51 -8.24 -8.78
C ASP A 173 12.68 -9.44 -8.29
N PRO A 174 13.06 -10.07 -7.16
CA PRO A 174 12.36 -11.25 -6.64
C PRO A 174 10.92 -10.95 -6.19
N ASN A 175 10.54 -9.68 -6.01
CA ASN A 175 9.17 -9.29 -5.66
C ASN A 175 8.24 -9.24 -6.87
N PHE A 176 8.80 -9.27 -8.09
CA PHE A 176 8.04 -9.24 -9.32
C PHE A 176 7.87 -10.63 -9.90
N VAL A 177 6.78 -10.79 -10.63
CA VAL A 177 6.42 -12.01 -11.35
C VAL A 177 5.80 -11.62 -12.69
N ASN A 178 5.97 -12.47 -13.70
CA ASN A 178 5.27 -12.31 -14.96
C ASN A 178 3.77 -12.57 -14.74
N ILE A 179 2.91 -11.76 -15.35
CA ILE A 179 1.47 -12.00 -15.32
C ILE A 179 1.15 -13.16 -16.27
N PRO A 180 0.53 -14.25 -15.79
CA PRO A 180 0.11 -15.35 -16.64
C PRO A 180 -0.71 -14.92 -17.86
N SER A 181 -0.48 -15.57 -19.01
CA SER A 181 -1.11 -15.24 -20.30
C SER A 181 -2.64 -15.30 -20.25
N GLN A 182 -3.21 -16.13 -19.38
CA GLN A 182 -4.66 -16.19 -19.13
C GLN A 182 -5.27 -14.87 -18.67
N TYR A 183 -4.47 -13.99 -18.03
CA TYR A 183 -4.92 -12.69 -17.56
C TYR A 183 -4.61 -11.56 -18.55
N THR A 184 -3.62 -11.71 -19.42
CA THR A 184 -3.21 -10.67 -20.37
C THR A 184 -3.72 -10.91 -21.78
N GLY A 185 -4.09 -12.14 -22.13
CA GLY A 185 -4.38 -12.58 -23.50
C GLY A 185 -3.22 -12.36 -24.48
N LEU A 186 -1.99 -12.22 -23.97
CA LEU A 186 -0.77 -12.07 -24.77
C LEU A 186 0.10 -13.31 -24.59
N SER A 187 0.69 -13.80 -25.68
CA SER A 187 1.63 -14.92 -25.66
C SER A 187 3.04 -14.53 -25.19
N ARG A 188 3.34 -13.23 -25.09
CA ARG A 188 4.67 -12.75 -24.70
C ARG A 188 4.75 -12.45 -23.20
N GLU A 189 5.65 -13.13 -22.52
CA GLU A 189 5.96 -13.02 -21.09
C GLU A 189 6.77 -11.75 -20.76
N ASN A 190 6.20 -10.55 -20.94
CA ASN A 190 6.90 -9.30 -20.57
C ASN A 190 6.04 -8.33 -19.73
N SER A 191 4.89 -8.77 -19.23
CA SER A 191 4.08 -7.95 -18.32
C SER A 191 4.40 -8.39 -16.90
N TYR A 192 5.26 -7.63 -16.21
CA TYR A 192 5.57 -7.90 -14.81
C TYR A 192 4.58 -7.17 -13.90
N ILE A 193 4.43 -7.69 -12.69
CA ILE A 193 3.68 -7.07 -11.60
C ILE A 193 4.25 -7.56 -10.27
N GLN A 194 4.00 -6.85 -9.17
CA GLN A 194 4.40 -7.37 -7.87
C GLN A 194 3.55 -8.57 -7.46
N LYS A 195 4.19 -9.57 -6.84
CA LYS A 195 3.55 -10.83 -6.42
C LYS A 195 2.28 -10.61 -5.58
N PRO A 196 2.24 -9.69 -4.58
CA PRO A 196 1.01 -9.38 -3.85
C PRO A 196 -0.14 -8.90 -4.72
N VAL A 197 0.18 -8.10 -5.73
CA VAL A 197 -0.79 -7.47 -6.62
C VAL A 197 -1.37 -8.51 -7.57
N LEU A 198 -0.53 -9.45 -8.07
CA LEU A 198 -1.03 -10.60 -8.81
C LEU A 198 -1.98 -11.43 -7.95
N ALA A 199 -1.59 -11.81 -6.73
CA ALA A 199 -2.43 -12.63 -5.86
C ALA A 199 -3.79 -11.96 -5.54
N ALA A 200 -3.80 -10.64 -5.33
CA ALA A 200 -5.03 -9.88 -5.15
C ALA A 200 -5.88 -9.85 -6.44
N PHE A 201 -5.23 -9.64 -7.58
CA PHE A 201 -5.89 -9.62 -8.88
C PHE A 201 -6.50 -10.99 -9.25
N GLU A 202 -5.85 -12.11 -8.93
CA GLU A 202 -6.37 -13.46 -9.21
C GLU A 202 -7.71 -13.71 -8.49
N LYS A 203 -7.83 -13.26 -7.24
CA LYS A 203 -9.09 -13.31 -6.49
C LYS A 203 -10.16 -12.42 -7.14
N MET A 204 -9.81 -11.16 -7.45
CA MET A 204 -10.71 -10.23 -8.12
C MET A 204 -11.19 -10.76 -9.49
N TYR A 205 -10.29 -11.39 -10.24
CA TYR A 205 -10.56 -12.01 -11.53
C TYR A 205 -11.55 -13.17 -11.42
N ALA A 206 -11.40 -14.04 -10.42
CA ALA A 206 -12.28 -15.19 -10.22
C ALA A 206 -13.72 -14.75 -9.88
N ASP A 207 -13.87 -13.79 -8.97
CA ASP A 207 -15.18 -13.28 -8.56
C ASP A 207 -15.82 -12.46 -9.69
N ALA A 208 -15.06 -11.63 -10.40
CA ALA A 208 -15.55 -10.92 -11.59
C ALA A 208 -16.08 -11.88 -12.65
N LYS A 209 -15.36 -12.98 -12.90
CA LYS A 209 -15.77 -14.01 -13.86
C LYS A 209 -17.08 -14.68 -13.45
N THR A 210 -17.26 -14.96 -12.15
CA THR A 210 -18.50 -15.51 -11.58
C THR A 210 -19.69 -14.57 -11.82
N ASP A 211 -19.47 -13.26 -11.73
CA ASP A 211 -20.48 -12.23 -11.99
C ASP A 211 -20.65 -11.88 -13.49
N GLY A 212 -20.03 -12.66 -14.38
CA GLY A 212 -20.10 -12.48 -15.83
C GLY A 212 -19.35 -11.26 -16.34
N ILE A 213 -18.30 -10.81 -15.63
CA ILE A 213 -17.37 -9.76 -16.04
C ILE A 213 -16.03 -10.40 -16.44
N THR A 214 -15.63 -10.21 -17.69
CA THR A 214 -14.33 -10.70 -18.16
C THR A 214 -13.26 -9.63 -17.97
N LEU A 215 -12.45 -9.76 -16.93
CA LEU A 215 -11.28 -8.90 -16.73
C LEU A 215 -10.10 -9.35 -17.60
N ARG A 216 -9.29 -8.38 -18.03
CA ARG A 216 -8.03 -8.61 -18.76
C ARG A 216 -7.05 -7.51 -18.42
N VAL A 217 -5.82 -7.86 -18.09
CA VAL A 217 -4.74 -6.88 -17.91
C VAL A 217 -4.19 -6.48 -19.27
N THR A 218 -4.36 -5.21 -19.63
CA THR A 218 -3.87 -4.60 -20.87
C THR A 218 -2.52 -3.92 -20.70
N SER A 219 -2.16 -3.54 -19.47
CA SER A 219 -0.87 -2.95 -19.11
C SER A 219 -0.64 -3.11 -17.62
N ALA A 220 0.62 -3.27 -17.23
CA ALA A 220 1.05 -3.42 -15.84
C ALA A 220 2.36 -2.64 -15.63
N SER A 221 3.39 -3.25 -15.06
CA SER A 221 4.67 -2.59 -14.80
C SER A 221 5.32 -2.01 -16.06
N ARG A 222 5.81 -0.77 -15.95
CA ARG A 222 6.53 -0.07 -17.03
C ARG A 222 7.71 0.66 -16.43
N ASN A 223 8.92 0.39 -16.91
CA ASN A 223 10.11 1.09 -16.42
C ASN A 223 10.19 2.51 -17.02
N PHE A 224 11.13 3.31 -16.52
CA PHE A 224 11.38 4.69 -16.94
C PHE A 224 11.55 4.78 -18.46
N TYR A 225 12.31 3.87 -19.07
CA TYR A 225 12.61 3.90 -20.50
C TYR A 225 11.39 3.58 -21.37
N THR A 226 10.55 2.64 -20.93
CA THR A 226 9.28 2.33 -21.59
C THR A 226 8.33 3.53 -21.51
N GLN A 227 8.24 4.15 -20.33
CA GLN A 227 7.43 5.36 -20.16
C GLN A 227 7.96 6.54 -20.97
N LYS A 228 9.29 6.70 -21.07
CA LYS A 228 9.97 7.67 -21.93
C LYS A 228 9.60 7.49 -23.39
N TYR A 229 9.65 6.26 -23.90
CA TYR A 229 9.23 5.98 -25.27
C TYR A 229 7.77 6.38 -25.52
N ILE A 230 6.85 6.03 -24.61
CA ILE A 230 5.42 6.37 -24.73
C ILE A 230 5.24 7.91 -24.73
N TRP A 231 5.89 8.58 -23.77
CA TRP A 231 5.83 10.03 -23.63
C TRP A 231 6.38 10.75 -24.87
N GLU A 232 7.59 10.41 -25.32
CA GLU A 232 8.24 11.09 -26.44
C GLU A 232 7.52 10.87 -27.76
N ARG A 233 6.95 9.67 -27.97
CA ARG A 233 6.08 9.40 -29.11
C ARG A 233 4.85 10.30 -29.10
N LYS A 234 4.21 10.46 -27.94
CA LYS A 234 3.03 11.33 -27.79
C LYS A 234 3.37 12.81 -27.94
N ILE A 235 4.49 13.26 -27.37
CA ILE A 235 4.98 14.63 -27.58
C ILE A 235 5.18 14.90 -29.06
N LYS A 236 5.84 13.99 -29.79
CA LYS A 236 6.02 14.12 -31.24
C LYS A 236 4.68 14.31 -31.98
N GLU A 237 3.71 13.43 -31.73
CA GLU A 237 2.36 13.50 -32.34
C GLU A 237 1.66 14.85 -32.13
N TYR A 238 1.87 15.50 -30.97
CA TYR A 238 1.28 16.81 -30.68
C TYR A 238 2.11 17.97 -31.24
N THR A 239 3.44 17.90 -31.19
CA THR A 239 4.31 18.95 -31.74
C THR A 239 4.27 19.06 -33.26
N GLU A 240 3.82 18.00 -33.95
CA GLU A 240 3.51 18.04 -35.39
C GLU A 240 2.22 18.82 -35.69
N LYS A 241 1.35 19.03 -34.70
CA LYS A 241 0.04 19.68 -34.84
C LYS A 241 -0.03 21.06 -34.20
N TYR A 242 0.78 21.30 -33.18
CA TYR A 242 0.76 22.52 -32.37
C TYR A 242 2.18 23.01 -32.13
N SER A 243 2.40 24.33 -32.22
CA SER A 243 3.71 24.96 -32.03
C SER A 243 4.07 25.17 -30.55
N ASP A 244 3.08 25.38 -29.68
CA ASP A 244 3.31 25.56 -28.24
C ASP A 244 3.63 24.22 -27.57
N ARG A 245 4.90 24.07 -27.19
CA ARG A 245 5.42 22.86 -26.53
C ARG A 245 4.82 22.65 -25.13
N THR A 246 4.47 23.72 -24.41
CA THR A 246 3.84 23.65 -23.09
C THR A 246 2.43 23.10 -23.23
N GLU A 247 1.64 23.60 -24.18
CA GLU A 247 0.30 23.09 -24.48
C GLU A 247 0.34 21.63 -24.98
N CYS A 248 1.33 21.27 -25.81
CA CYS A 248 1.56 19.87 -26.20
C CYS A 248 1.77 18.98 -24.97
N ALA A 249 2.67 19.38 -24.06
CA ALA A 249 2.94 18.62 -22.85
C ALA A 249 1.71 18.50 -21.94
N LYS A 250 0.94 19.58 -21.78
CA LYS A 250 -0.33 19.58 -21.02
C LYS A 250 -1.35 18.59 -21.59
N ARG A 251 -1.46 18.51 -22.92
CA ARG A 251 -2.35 17.55 -23.59
C ARG A 251 -1.93 16.11 -23.38
N VAL A 252 -0.63 15.83 -23.45
CA VAL A 252 -0.11 14.48 -23.19
C VAL A 252 -0.30 14.10 -21.72
N LEU A 253 -0.02 15.02 -20.80
CA LEU A 253 -0.20 14.86 -19.35
C LEU A 253 -1.64 14.54 -18.95
N LYS A 254 -2.64 14.84 -19.79
CA LYS A 254 -4.03 14.46 -19.51
C LYS A 254 -4.22 12.95 -19.29
N TYR A 255 -3.47 12.10 -19.99
CA TYR A 255 -3.62 10.63 -19.91
C TYR A 255 -2.29 9.85 -19.90
N ASN A 256 -1.15 10.55 -19.81
CA ASN A 256 0.16 9.90 -19.77
C ASN A 256 1.05 10.61 -18.76
N SER A 257 1.54 9.88 -17.78
CA SER A 257 2.51 10.39 -16.80
C SER A 257 3.87 10.65 -17.46
N LEU A 258 4.63 11.58 -16.88
CA LEU A 258 6.03 11.75 -17.21
C LEU A 258 6.82 10.47 -16.83
N PRO A 259 7.93 10.18 -17.54
CA PRO A 259 8.91 9.22 -17.06
C PRO A 259 9.40 9.62 -15.68
N GLY A 260 9.34 8.70 -14.73
CA GLY A 260 9.68 8.96 -13.33
C GLY A 260 8.48 9.29 -12.44
N THR A 261 7.30 9.60 -12.98
CA THR A 261 6.10 9.96 -12.17
C THR A 261 4.97 8.94 -12.28
N SER A 262 5.11 7.91 -13.12
CA SER A 262 4.05 6.91 -13.33
C SER A 262 3.98 5.90 -12.18
N ARG A 263 2.79 5.66 -11.65
CA ARG A 263 2.55 4.60 -10.64
C ARG A 263 2.77 3.18 -11.19
N HIS A 264 2.70 2.98 -12.51
CA HIS A 264 3.11 1.71 -13.14
C HIS A 264 4.58 1.40 -12.93
N HIS A 265 5.43 2.38 -12.58
CA HIS A 265 6.80 2.09 -12.19
C HIS A 265 6.84 1.10 -11.04
N TRP A 266 5.94 1.25 -10.06
CA TRP A 266 5.98 0.50 -8.81
C TRP A 266 5.45 -0.93 -8.91
N GLY A 267 4.84 -1.31 -10.04
CA GLY A 267 4.21 -2.61 -10.23
C GLY A 267 2.98 -2.85 -9.38
N THR A 268 2.35 -1.78 -8.89
CA THR A 268 1.12 -1.78 -8.11
C THR A 268 -0.13 -1.48 -8.92
N ASP A 269 0.04 -1.08 -10.18
CA ASP A 269 -1.02 -0.50 -11.01
C ASP A 269 -1.21 -1.31 -12.28
N ILE A 270 -2.48 -1.55 -12.62
CA ILE A 270 -2.92 -2.32 -13.78
C ILE A 270 -3.99 -1.58 -14.57
N ASP A 271 -3.89 -1.67 -15.90
CA ASP A 271 -4.93 -1.19 -16.81
C ASP A 271 -5.81 -2.36 -17.25
N LEU A 272 -7.09 -2.30 -16.94
CA LEU A 272 -8.05 -3.37 -17.18
C LEU A 272 -8.88 -3.15 -18.45
N ILE A 273 -9.14 -4.25 -19.14
CA ILE A 273 -10.07 -4.44 -20.26
C ILE A 273 -9.75 -3.62 -21.52
N SER A 274 -9.79 -2.29 -21.45
CA SER A 274 -9.58 -1.42 -22.60
C SER A 274 -9.16 -0.01 -22.20
N LYS A 275 -8.19 0.56 -22.93
CA LYS A 275 -7.79 1.97 -22.82
C LYS A 275 -8.66 2.92 -23.67
N GLN A 276 -9.67 2.40 -24.35
CA GLN A 276 -10.54 3.20 -25.23
C GLN A 276 -11.80 3.62 -24.48
N LEU A 277 -12.08 4.92 -24.45
CA LEU A 277 -13.28 5.44 -23.80
C LEU A 277 -14.59 4.92 -24.43
N SER A 278 -14.58 4.62 -25.74
CA SER A 278 -15.72 4.03 -26.46
C SER A 278 -16.17 2.70 -25.85
N TYR A 279 -15.24 1.85 -25.41
CA TYR A 279 -15.56 0.61 -24.72
C TYR A 279 -16.33 0.88 -23.43
N TRP A 280 -15.86 1.82 -22.61
CA TRP A 280 -16.49 2.16 -21.33
C TRP A 280 -17.86 2.84 -21.47
N ASN A 281 -18.19 3.34 -22.66
CA ASN A 281 -19.50 3.89 -22.98
C ASN A 281 -20.49 2.82 -23.49
N SER A 282 -20.01 1.63 -23.86
CA SER A 282 -20.85 0.49 -24.24
C SER A 282 -21.60 -0.10 -23.03
N ALA A 283 -22.63 -0.92 -23.29
CA ALA A 283 -23.35 -1.62 -22.23
C ALA A 283 -22.43 -2.53 -21.41
N GLN A 284 -21.52 -3.27 -22.07
CA GLN A 284 -20.56 -4.15 -21.40
C GLN A 284 -19.57 -3.35 -20.54
N GLY A 285 -19.03 -2.25 -21.08
CA GLY A 285 -18.09 -1.41 -20.35
C GLY A 285 -18.73 -0.73 -19.13
N LYS A 286 -19.98 -0.27 -19.25
CA LYS A 286 -20.74 0.27 -18.11
C LYS A 286 -20.95 -0.78 -17.02
N LYS A 287 -21.33 -2.01 -17.40
CA LYS A 287 -21.49 -3.14 -16.45
C LYS A 287 -20.17 -3.46 -15.74
N ALA A 288 -19.07 -3.56 -16.49
CA ALA A 288 -17.74 -3.84 -15.94
C ALA A 288 -17.25 -2.72 -15.01
N TYR A 289 -17.45 -1.45 -15.38
CA TYR A 289 -17.04 -0.33 -14.54
C TYR A 289 -17.82 -0.28 -13.23
N ALA A 290 -19.15 -0.44 -13.29
CA ALA A 290 -19.98 -0.50 -12.09
C ALA A 290 -19.56 -1.64 -11.16
N TRP A 291 -19.23 -2.81 -11.72
CA TRP A 291 -18.71 -3.93 -10.93
C TRP A 291 -17.37 -3.59 -10.25
N LEU A 292 -16.43 -3.00 -10.98
CA LEU A 292 -15.13 -2.63 -10.43
C LEU A 292 -15.28 -1.57 -9.32
N GLN A 293 -16.10 -0.55 -9.52
CA GLN A 293 -16.39 0.46 -8.49
C GLN A 293 -16.97 -0.16 -7.21
N ALA A 294 -17.87 -1.14 -7.35
CA ALA A 294 -18.52 -1.80 -6.21
C ALA A 294 -17.68 -2.90 -5.54
N ASN A 295 -16.64 -3.45 -6.20
CA ASN A 295 -15.98 -4.67 -5.72
C ASN A 295 -14.45 -4.60 -5.64
N ALA A 296 -13.77 -3.75 -6.41
CA ALA A 296 -12.30 -3.75 -6.47
C ALA A 296 -11.64 -3.51 -5.11
N HIS A 297 -12.26 -2.69 -4.26
CA HIS A 297 -11.78 -2.37 -2.91
C HIS A 297 -11.71 -3.60 -2.00
N LYS A 298 -12.56 -4.62 -2.21
CA LYS A 298 -12.57 -5.87 -1.44
C LYS A 298 -11.26 -6.67 -1.62
N TYR A 299 -10.52 -6.36 -2.69
CA TYR A 299 -9.22 -6.97 -3.01
C TYR A 299 -8.06 -5.99 -2.84
N GLY A 300 -8.30 -4.83 -2.21
CA GLY A 300 -7.29 -3.79 -2.01
C GLY A 300 -7.02 -2.93 -3.25
N PHE A 301 -7.84 -2.98 -4.30
CA PHE A 301 -7.72 -2.10 -5.46
C PHE A 301 -8.62 -0.86 -5.34
N PHE A 302 -8.10 0.29 -5.76
CA PHE A 302 -8.89 1.52 -5.91
C PHE A 302 -8.60 2.16 -7.26
N GLN A 303 -9.47 3.07 -7.69
CA GLN A 303 -9.28 3.86 -8.89
C GLN A 303 -8.60 5.19 -8.53
N PRO A 304 -7.28 5.35 -8.75
CA PRO A 304 -6.59 6.60 -8.42
C PRO A 304 -7.04 7.76 -9.31
N TYR A 305 -7.50 7.46 -10.53
CA TYR A 305 -7.89 8.48 -11.49
C TYR A 305 -9.41 8.49 -11.73
N SER A 306 -10.20 8.68 -10.67
CA SER A 306 -11.67 8.81 -10.78
C SER A 306 -12.08 10.17 -11.36
N GLY A 307 -13.35 10.31 -11.75
CA GLY A 307 -13.95 11.59 -12.13
C GLY A 307 -14.07 12.56 -10.95
N GLY A 308 -14.22 13.86 -11.24
CA GLY A 308 -14.50 14.91 -10.25
C GLY A 308 -13.29 15.48 -9.49
N ARG A 309 -12.07 15.01 -9.77
CA ARG A 309 -10.84 15.56 -9.17
C ARG A 309 -10.49 16.94 -9.76
N SER A 310 -9.93 17.81 -8.92
CA SER A 310 -9.48 19.17 -9.31
C SER A 310 -8.09 19.20 -9.96
N ALA A 311 -7.31 18.13 -9.83
CA ALA A 311 -5.95 18.02 -10.36
C ALA A 311 -5.65 16.60 -10.83
N GLY A 312 -4.55 16.46 -11.59
CA GLY A 312 -3.99 15.20 -12.05
C GLY A 312 -4.43 14.79 -13.44
N HIS A 313 -4.27 13.50 -13.72
CA HIS A 313 -4.72 12.89 -14.96
C HIS A 313 -6.26 12.97 -15.08
N GLY A 314 -6.77 12.89 -16.31
CA GLY A 314 -8.20 12.74 -16.58
C GLY A 314 -8.78 11.47 -15.95
N GLU A 315 -10.10 11.28 -16.02
CA GLU A 315 -10.70 10.03 -15.55
C GLU A 315 -10.19 8.85 -16.39
N GLU A 316 -9.63 7.84 -15.72
CA GLU A 316 -9.16 6.60 -16.35
C GLU A 316 -9.92 5.42 -15.75
N LYS A 317 -10.99 4.98 -16.44
CA LYS A 317 -11.87 3.88 -16.00
C LYS A 317 -11.17 2.52 -15.99
N TRP A 318 -10.08 2.42 -16.75
CA TRP A 318 -9.24 1.23 -16.84
C TRP A 318 -8.18 1.14 -15.76
N HIS A 319 -7.79 2.24 -15.12
CA HIS A 319 -6.60 2.29 -14.26
C HIS A 319 -6.95 1.98 -12.80
N TRP A 320 -6.41 0.89 -12.28
CA TRP A 320 -6.64 0.43 -10.90
C TRP A 320 -5.31 0.18 -10.19
N SER A 321 -5.20 0.67 -8.95
CA SER A 321 -3.99 0.63 -8.14
C SER A 321 -4.21 -0.19 -6.87
N TYR A 322 -3.26 -1.05 -6.52
CA TYR A 322 -3.29 -1.83 -5.28
C TYR A 322 -2.86 -0.95 -4.11
N TYR A 323 -3.81 -0.55 -3.29
CA TYR A 323 -3.65 0.43 -2.21
C TYR A 323 -2.53 0.07 -1.21
N PRO A 324 -2.45 -1.16 -0.65
CA PRO A 324 -1.51 -1.46 0.43
C PRO A 324 -0.03 -1.20 0.09
N LEU A 325 0.38 -1.46 -1.16
CA LEU A 325 1.74 -1.18 -1.61
C LEU A 325 1.87 0.22 -2.21
N SER A 326 0.87 0.67 -2.95
CA SER A 326 0.98 1.91 -3.70
C SER A 326 0.92 3.16 -2.79
N ASP A 327 0.26 3.08 -1.63
CA ASP A 327 0.31 4.12 -0.59
C ASP A 327 1.71 4.21 0.05
N LEU A 328 2.32 3.07 0.39
CA LEU A 328 3.70 3.01 0.88
C LEU A 328 4.65 3.67 -0.13
N TYR A 329 4.56 3.28 -1.41
CA TYR A 329 5.45 3.79 -2.44
C TYR A 329 5.24 5.26 -2.75
N LEU A 330 4.00 5.76 -2.68
CA LEU A 330 3.74 7.19 -2.76
C LEU A 330 4.39 7.94 -1.59
N LYS A 331 4.24 7.47 -0.36
CA LYS A 331 4.87 8.09 0.83
C LYS A 331 6.40 8.12 0.71
N GLU A 332 7.01 7.03 0.24
CA GLU A 332 8.46 7.00 0.02
C GLU A 332 8.91 7.86 -1.15
N TYR A 333 8.15 7.89 -2.25
CA TYR A 333 8.38 8.78 -3.38
C TYR A 333 8.49 10.24 -2.92
N LEU A 334 7.55 10.70 -2.10
CA LEU A 334 7.54 12.08 -1.60
C LEU A 334 8.74 12.40 -0.68
N LYS A 335 9.27 11.40 0.03
CA LYS A 335 10.45 11.58 0.88
C LYS A 335 11.72 11.79 0.05
N VAL A 336 11.92 11.00 -1.01
CA VAL A 336 13.22 10.90 -1.69
C VAL A 336 13.27 11.50 -3.09
N VAL A 337 12.13 11.69 -3.76
CA VAL A 337 12.06 12.23 -5.12
C VAL A 337 11.75 13.72 -5.07
N ARG A 338 12.45 14.50 -5.90
CA ARG A 338 12.21 15.93 -6.12
C ARG A 338 11.87 16.15 -7.60
N THR A 339 11.22 17.27 -7.92
CA THR A 339 10.89 17.60 -9.31
C THR A 339 12.14 17.64 -10.20
N SER A 340 13.29 18.07 -9.66
CA SER A 340 14.59 18.08 -10.35
C SER A 340 15.19 16.69 -10.64
N ASP A 341 14.63 15.62 -10.09
CA ASP A 341 14.97 14.24 -10.43
C ASP A 341 14.22 13.77 -11.71
N ILE A 342 13.15 14.46 -12.12
CA ILE A 342 12.27 14.10 -13.24
C ILE A 342 12.78 14.74 -14.53
N LYS A 343 13.81 14.13 -15.12
CA LYS A 343 14.52 14.67 -16.29
C LYS A 343 15.05 13.59 -17.23
N GLY A 344 15.54 14.00 -18.40
CA GLY A 344 16.22 13.12 -19.35
C GLY A 344 15.31 12.52 -20.41
N PHE A 345 14.24 13.24 -20.76
CA PHE A 345 13.29 12.90 -21.83
C PHE A 345 12.81 14.20 -22.51
N LYS A 346 12.28 14.11 -23.74
CA LYS A 346 11.80 15.31 -24.45
C LYS A 346 10.71 16.04 -23.66
N SER A 347 10.81 17.36 -23.60
CA SER A 347 9.88 18.21 -22.86
C SER A 347 9.86 17.95 -21.35
N ASP A 348 10.99 17.57 -20.75
CA ASP A 348 11.12 17.40 -19.30
C ASP A 348 10.99 18.71 -18.49
N PHE A 349 11.14 19.88 -19.12
CA PHE A 349 10.73 21.18 -18.55
C PHE A 349 9.28 21.17 -18.00
N SER A 350 8.43 20.28 -18.53
CA SER A 350 7.05 20.10 -18.08
C SER A 350 6.94 19.64 -16.61
N ALA A 351 7.96 18.99 -16.06
CA ALA A 351 7.97 18.55 -14.66
C ALA A 351 7.86 19.76 -13.71
N GLU A 352 8.69 20.77 -13.91
CA GLU A 352 8.66 22.03 -13.14
C GLU A 352 7.46 22.89 -13.54
N THR A 353 7.23 23.06 -14.84
CA THR A 353 6.16 23.94 -15.38
C THR A 353 4.78 23.59 -14.83
N PHE A 354 4.49 22.31 -14.62
CA PHE A 354 3.18 21.85 -14.14
C PHE A 354 3.18 21.37 -12.70
N ASP A 355 4.27 21.57 -11.95
CA ASP A 355 4.44 21.09 -10.58
C ASP A 355 3.95 19.63 -10.44
N VAL A 356 4.57 18.74 -11.21
CA VAL A 356 4.00 17.41 -11.47
C VAL A 356 3.88 16.53 -10.24
N ILE A 357 4.69 16.76 -9.20
CA ILE A 357 4.57 16.01 -7.96
C ILE A 357 3.26 16.39 -7.26
N ASN A 358 2.99 17.67 -7.06
CA ASN A 358 1.79 18.12 -6.35
C ASN A 358 0.53 17.95 -7.20
N ASN A 359 0.61 18.27 -8.49
CA ASN A 359 -0.57 18.29 -9.35
C ASN A 359 -0.90 16.93 -9.98
N TYR A 360 0.07 16.03 -10.18
CA TYR A 360 -0.17 14.76 -10.87
C TYR A 360 0.14 13.52 -10.03
N VAL A 361 1.28 13.47 -9.33
CA VAL A 361 1.60 12.32 -8.46
C VAL A 361 0.66 12.28 -7.24
N LEU A 362 0.42 13.43 -6.61
CA LEU A 362 -0.56 13.59 -5.52
C LEU A 362 -2.00 13.82 -6.03
N GLY A 363 -2.16 14.10 -7.33
CA GLY A 363 -3.46 14.34 -7.98
C GLY A 363 -4.31 13.09 -8.16
N ILE A 364 -4.42 12.24 -7.15
CA ILE A 364 -5.19 10.99 -7.15
C ILE A 364 -6.42 11.10 -6.25
N SER A 365 -7.37 10.19 -6.44
CA SER A 365 -8.56 10.08 -5.60
C SER A 365 -8.15 9.74 -4.17
N LYS A 366 -8.74 10.45 -3.20
CA LYS A 366 -8.59 10.08 -1.78
C LYS A 366 -9.34 8.77 -1.58
N VAL A 367 -8.66 7.79 -1.01
CA VAL A 367 -9.31 6.55 -0.60
C VAL A 367 -10.01 6.82 0.71
N SER A 368 -11.30 7.17 0.64
CA SER A 368 -12.20 7.07 1.78
C SER A 368 -12.79 5.66 1.74
N TYR A 369 -12.27 4.75 2.56
CA TYR A 369 -13.12 3.65 2.98
C TYR A 369 -14.17 4.31 3.87
N GLU A 370 -15.38 4.51 3.35
CA GLU A 370 -16.52 4.76 4.22
C GLU A 370 -16.61 3.50 5.11
N LEU A 371 -16.26 3.69 6.38
CA LEU A 371 -16.36 2.72 7.45
C LEU A 371 -17.81 2.67 7.95
#